data_AF-A0A949FNV4-F1
#
_entry.id   AF-A0A949FNV4-F1
#
_cell.length_a   1.000
_cell.length_b   1.000
_cell.length_c   1.000
_cell.angle_alpha   90.00
_cell.angle_beta   90.00
_cell.angle_gamma   90.00
#
_symmetry.space_group_name_H-M   'P 1'
#
loop_
_entity.id
_entity.type
_entity.pdbx_description
1 polymer ?
#
loop_
_entity_poly.entity_id
_entity_poly.type
_entity_poly.pdbx_seq_one_letter_code
_entity_poly.pdbx_strand_id
1 'polypeptide(L)'
;MQDFDYQLRPRIVFGANSIGRLGKLAKELGANRVLLVSDPGVVAAGIYEKGRESLQSEGLEVVGYHDFAENPNTKHVDRGVAYARETQPDF
;
A
#
# COMPACT_ATOMS: atom_id res chain seq x y z
N MET A 1 -0.22 26.38 28.78
CA MET A 1 -0.27 25.10 28.05
C MET A 1 -1.55 24.42 28.47
N GLN A 2 -2.41 24.04 27.52
CA GLN A 2 -3.66 23.33 27.82
C GLN A 2 -3.44 21.82 27.78
N ASP A 3 -4.27 21.09 28.52
CA ASP A 3 -4.23 19.63 28.57
C ASP A 3 -4.68 19.03 27.23
N PHE A 4 -4.02 17.94 26.82
CA PHE A 4 -4.38 17.17 25.63
C PHE A 4 -4.17 15.68 25.87
N ASP A 5 -4.96 14.86 25.17
CA ASP A 5 -4.83 13.42 25.08
C ASP A 5 -4.60 13.05 23.61
N TYR A 6 -3.58 12.22 23.33
CA TYR A 6 -3.16 11.88 21.97
C TYR A 6 -2.68 10.43 21.87
N GLN A 7 -3.35 9.64 21.02
CA GLN A 7 -3.00 8.25 20.73
C GLN A 7 -2.63 8.05 19.26
N LEU A 8 -1.35 7.74 19.00
CA LEU A 8 -0.88 7.27 17.70
C LEU A 8 -1.28 5.79 17.52
N ARG A 9 -2.21 5.53 16.59
CA ARG A 9 -2.60 4.17 16.19
C ARG A 9 -1.65 3.47 15.20
N PRO A 10 -0.95 4.14 14.26
CA PRO A 10 -0.11 3.42 13.30
C PRO A 10 1.27 3.08 13.87
N ARG A 11 1.78 1.90 13.51
CA ARG A 11 3.18 1.53 13.69
C ARG A 11 4.03 2.23 12.63
N ILE A 12 4.97 3.07 13.04
CA ILE A 12 5.92 3.74 12.15
C ILE A 12 7.20 2.89 12.06
N VAL A 13 7.63 2.60 10.83
CA VAL A 13 8.93 1.97 10.56
C VAL A 13 9.79 2.96 9.81
N PHE A 14 10.91 3.38 10.41
CA PHE A 14 11.81 4.39 9.88
C PHE A 14 13.23 3.84 9.71
N GLY A 15 13.93 4.33 8.69
CA GLY A 15 15.31 3.96 8.38
C GLY A 15 15.54 3.81 6.88
N ALA A 16 16.82 3.90 6.48
CA ALA A 16 17.23 3.63 5.11
C ALA A 16 16.80 2.21 4.70
N ASN A 17 16.27 2.06 3.48
CA ASN A 17 15.80 0.79 2.92
C ASN A 17 14.68 0.09 3.71
N SER A 18 13.94 0.83 4.56
CA SER A 18 12.82 0.28 5.35
C SER A 18 11.71 -0.35 4.50
N ILE A 19 11.54 0.07 3.24
CA ILE A 19 10.59 -0.53 2.29
C ILE A 19 10.81 -2.04 2.07
N GLY A 20 12.03 -2.55 2.24
CA GLY A 20 12.32 -3.98 2.15
C GLY A 20 11.63 -4.83 3.23
N ARG A 21 11.11 -4.20 4.29
CA ARG A 21 10.35 -4.86 5.36
C ARG A 21 8.85 -4.98 5.06
N LEU A 22 8.37 -4.39 3.96
CA LEU A 22 6.94 -4.31 3.64
C LEU A 22 6.30 -5.70 3.56
N GLY A 23 6.91 -6.63 2.83
CA GLY A 23 6.44 -8.01 2.71
C GLY A 23 6.23 -8.69 4.07
N LYS A 24 7.26 -8.66 4.91
CA LYS A 24 7.22 -9.31 6.23
C LYS A 24 6.12 -8.71 7.11
N LEU A 25 5.95 -7.39 7.07
CA LEU A 25 4.92 -6.69 7.83
C LEU A 25 3.51 -7.02 7.32
N ALA A 26 3.29 -7.07 6.02
CA ALA A 26 2.01 -7.46 5.43
C ALA A 26 1.64 -8.91 5.81
N LYS A 27 2.62 -9.82 5.80
CA LYS A 27 2.45 -11.21 6.23
C LYS A 27 2.15 -11.33 7.72
N GLU A 28 2.80 -10.53 8.58
CA GLU A 28 2.49 -10.44 10.03
C GLU A 28 1.04 -10.00 10.27
N LEU A 29 0.44 -9.25 9.34
CA LEU A 29 -0.97 -8.83 9.38
C LEU A 29 -1.94 -9.85 8.79
N GLY A 30 -1.44 -10.98 8.27
CA GLY A 30 -2.25 -12.06 7.71
C GLY A 30 -2.65 -11.88 6.24
N ALA A 31 -2.01 -10.96 5.51
CA ALA A 31 -2.26 -10.76 4.10
C ALA A 31 -1.84 -11.98 3.27
N ASN A 32 -2.59 -12.29 2.22
CA ASN A 32 -2.21 -13.26 1.19
C ASN A 32 -2.27 -12.66 -0.21
N ARG A 33 -3.21 -11.74 -0.47
CA ARG A 33 -3.38 -11.04 -1.75
C ARG A 33 -3.53 -9.54 -1.50
N VAL A 34 -2.49 -8.80 -1.87
CA VAL A 34 -2.36 -7.37 -1.60
C VAL A 34 -2.74 -6.55 -2.84
N LEU A 35 -3.60 -5.55 -2.65
CA LEU A 35 -3.81 -4.48 -3.62
C LEU A 35 -2.79 -3.36 -3.40
N LEU A 36 -1.74 -3.34 -4.20
CA LEU A 36 -0.70 -2.32 -4.13
C LEU A 36 -1.09 -1.11 -4.99
N VAL A 37 -1.55 -0.05 -4.32
CA VAL A 37 -1.96 1.21 -4.94
C VAL A 37 -0.79 2.18 -4.94
N SER A 38 -0.48 2.81 -6.07
CA SER A 38 0.54 3.87 -6.16
C SER A 38 0.24 4.84 -7.28
N ASP A 39 0.54 6.11 -7.05
CA ASP A 39 0.39 7.14 -8.08
C ASP A 39 1.48 6.99 -9.17
N PRO A 40 1.26 7.57 -10.36
CA PRO A 40 2.23 7.48 -11.45
C PRO A 40 3.62 8.01 -11.11
N GLY A 41 3.74 8.99 -10.20
CA GLY A 41 5.03 9.56 -9.78
C GLY A 41 5.84 8.57 -8.94
N VAL A 42 5.21 7.91 -7.98
CA VAL A 42 5.83 6.85 -7.14
C VAL A 42 6.22 5.64 -7.99
N VAL A 43 5.41 5.29 -9.00
CA VAL A 43 5.75 4.25 -9.98
C VAL A 43 6.96 4.66 -10.81
N ALA A 44 6.96 5.87 -11.37
CA ALA A 44 8.09 6.40 -12.16
C ALA A 44 9.40 6.48 -11.35
N ALA A 45 9.31 6.70 -10.05
CA ALA A 45 10.45 6.68 -9.14
C ALA A 45 10.98 5.27 -8.80
N GLY A 46 10.32 4.21 -9.27
CA GLY A 46 10.68 2.82 -9.00
C GLY A 46 10.42 2.37 -7.56
N ILE A 47 9.69 3.15 -6.77
CA ILE A 47 9.37 2.83 -5.37
C ILE A 47 8.30 1.74 -5.32
N TYR A 48 7.30 1.81 -6.21
CA TYR A 48 6.28 0.78 -6.36
C TYR A 48 6.89 -0.60 -6.59
N GLU A 49 7.83 -0.72 -7.52
CA GLU A 49 8.48 -2.01 -7.83
C GLU A 49 9.25 -2.58 -6.63
N LYS A 50 9.97 -1.75 -5.87
CA LYS A 50 10.65 -2.20 -4.64
C LYS A 50 9.66 -2.74 -3.59
N GLY A 51 8.50 -2.10 -3.47
CA GLY A 51 7.42 -2.58 -2.59
C GLY A 51 6.83 -3.90 -3.09
N ARG A 52 6.53 -3.99 -4.39
CA ARG A 52 6.02 -5.19 -5.06
C ARG A 52 6.97 -6.37 -4.89
N GLU A 53 8.26 -6.17 -5.11
CA GLU A 53 9.31 -7.19 -4.92
C GLU A 53 9.39 -7.65 -3.45
N SER A 54 9.33 -6.73 -2.48
CA SER A 54 9.34 -7.06 -1.05
C SER A 54 8.15 -7.95 -0.67
N LEU A 55 6.95 -7.63 -1.17
CA LEU A 55 5.74 -8.42 -0.95
C LEU A 55 5.84 -9.82 -1.60
N GLN A 56 6.23 -9.88 -2.88
CA GLN A 56 6.36 -11.14 -3.62
C GLN A 56 7.42 -12.06 -3.03
N SER A 57 8.53 -11.51 -2.51
CA SER A 57 9.59 -12.28 -1.84
C SER A 57 9.09 -13.03 -0.60
N GLU A 58 7.99 -12.59 0.00
CA GLU A 58 7.35 -13.24 1.14
C GLU A 58 6.24 -14.24 0.75
N GLY A 59 6.04 -14.43 -0.56
CA GLY A 59 5.03 -15.33 -1.13
C GLY A 59 3.64 -14.71 -1.27
N LEU A 60 3.51 -13.39 -1.14
CA LEU A 60 2.23 -12.70 -1.25
C LEU A 60 1.86 -12.49 -2.73
N GLU A 61 0.60 -12.73 -3.07
CA GLU A 61 0.06 -12.30 -4.34
C GLU A 61 -0.10 -10.78 -4.33
N VAL A 62 0.26 -10.11 -5.43
CA VAL A 62 0.19 -8.65 -5.52
C VAL A 62 -0.50 -8.25 -6.81
N VAL A 63 -1.55 -7.43 -6.67
CA VAL A 63 -2.25 -6.78 -7.79
C VAL A 63 -2.04 -5.28 -7.71
N GLY A 64 -1.68 -4.66 -8.82
CA GLY A 64 -1.34 -3.23 -8.88
C GLY A 64 -2.48 -2.37 -9.37
N TYR A 65 -2.70 -1.20 -8.76
CA TYR A 65 -3.67 -0.21 -9.24
C TYR A 65 -3.10 1.21 -9.28
N HIS A 66 -3.19 1.84 -10.45
CA HIS A 66 -2.54 3.12 -10.77
C HIS A 66 -3.44 4.10 -11.54
N ASP A 67 -4.71 3.76 -11.78
CA ASP A 67 -5.62 4.55 -12.61
C ASP A 67 -6.27 5.71 -11.82
N PHE A 68 -5.42 6.61 -11.33
CA PHE A 68 -5.84 7.83 -10.65
C PHE A 68 -4.88 9.01 -10.87
N ALA A 69 -5.45 10.21 -10.79
CA ALA A 69 -4.68 11.45 -10.87
C ALA A 69 -4.10 11.86 -9.51
N GLU A 70 -3.07 12.72 -9.52
CA GLU A 70 -2.44 13.31 -8.33
C GLU A 70 -3.46 13.89 -7.34
N ASN A 71 -4.50 14.54 -7.86
CA ASN A 71 -5.66 15.00 -7.10
C ASN A 71 -6.85 14.09 -7.38
N PRO A 72 -6.98 12.95 -6.65
CA PRO A 72 -8.04 11.99 -6.90
C PRO A 72 -9.42 12.61 -6.59
N ASN A 73 -10.45 12.00 -7.17
CA ASN A 73 -11.84 12.42 -7.02
C ASN A 73 -12.70 11.16 -6.85
N THR A 74 -13.99 11.34 -6.64
CA THR A 74 -14.91 10.22 -6.38
C THR A 74 -14.91 9.17 -7.50
N LYS A 75 -14.78 9.56 -8.77
CA LYS A 75 -14.69 8.61 -9.90
C LYS A 75 -13.43 7.75 -9.86
N HIS A 76 -12.33 8.25 -9.29
CA HIS A 76 -11.12 7.46 -9.06
C HIS A 76 -11.38 6.40 -7.97
N VAL A 77 -12.06 6.79 -6.89
CA VAL A 77 -12.46 5.88 -5.81
C VAL A 77 -13.38 4.79 -6.34
N ASP A 78 -14.41 5.15 -7.12
CA ASP A 78 -15.36 4.19 -7.68
C ASP A 78 -14.67 3.13 -8.56
N ARG A 79 -13.71 3.56 -9.40
CA ARG A 79 -12.90 2.65 -10.23
C ARG A 79 -11.98 1.76 -9.39
N GLY A 80 -11.32 2.31 -8.38
CA GLY A 80 -10.48 1.54 -7.46
C GLY A 80 -11.28 0.48 -6.70
N VAL A 81 -12.49 0.81 -6.24
CA VAL A 81 -13.39 -0.14 -5.58
C VAL A 81 -13.85 -1.23 -6.55
N ALA A 82 -14.18 -0.88 -7.79
CA ALA A 82 -14.53 -1.88 -8.81
C ALA A 82 -13.37 -2.84 -9.07
N TYR A 83 -12.16 -2.32 -9.23
CA TYR A 83 -10.94 -3.11 -9.42
C TYR A 83 -10.63 -4.02 -8.23
N ALA A 84 -10.79 -3.53 -7.00
CA ALA A 84 -10.64 -4.35 -5.80
C ALA A 84 -11.68 -5.48 -5.75
N ARG A 85 -12.94 -5.23 -6.14
CA ARG A 85 -13.96 -6.29 -6.19
C ARG A 85 -13.64 -7.38 -7.23
N GLU A 86 -13.08 -6.98 -8.36
CA GLU A 86 -12.66 -7.92 -9.42
C GLU A 86 -11.47 -8.78 -8.99
N THR A 87 -10.49 -8.16 -8.34
CA THR A 87 -9.23 -8.82 -7.95
C THR A 87 -9.27 -9.50 -6.59
N GLN A 88 -10.27 -9.19 -5.77
CA GLN A 88 -10.55 -9.79 -4.44
C GLN A 88 -9.34 -9.76 -3.47
N PRO A 89 -8.66 -8.62 -3.27
CA PRO A 89 -7.58 -8.51 -2.31
C PRO A 89 -8.11 -8.71 -0.88
N ASP A 90 -7.28 -9.30 -0.02
CA ASP A 90 -7.55 -9.40 1.42
C ASP A 90 -6.83 -8.30 2.22
N PHE A 91 -5.95 -7.54 1.57
CA PHE A 91 -5.23 -6.41 2.14
C PHE A 91 -4.97 -5.28 1.12
#